data_AF-A0A5E4CX07-F1
#
_entry.id   AF-A0A5E4CX07-F1
#
_cell.length_a   1.000
_cell.length_b   1.000
_cell.length_c   1.000
_cell.angle_alpha   90.00
_cell.angle_beta   90.00
_cell.angle_gamma   90.00
#
_symmetry.space_group_name_H-M   'P 1'
#
loop_
_entity.id
_entity.type
_entity.pdbx_description
1 polymer ?
#
loop_
_entity_poly.entity_id
_entity_poly.type
_entity_poly.pdbx_seq_one_letter_code
_entity_poly.pdbx_strand_id
1 'polypeptide(L)' 'MPKGKKAKGNKVAPAPAEVKKQEAKKVVNPLFKKRQKNFVIRQDIQPKRDLTRFVKWPPLHLAAAAKGYSL' A
#
# COMPACT_ATOMS: atom_id res chain seq x y z
N MET A 1 -9.59 -2.94 -66.10
CA MET A 1 -8.19 -2.43 -66.16
C MET A 1 -8.04 -1.36 -65.09
N PRO A 2 -6.93 -1.16 -64.37
CA PRO A 2 -5.71 -1.94 -64.11
C PRO A 2 -5.46 -2.15 -62.58
N LYS A 3 -4.32 -2.78 -62.26
CA LYS A 3 -3.84 -3.27 -60.95
C LYS A 3 -3.64 -2.18 -59.87
N GLY A 4 -4.06 -2.46 -58.63
CA GLY A 4 -3.66 -1.73 -57.42
C GLY A 4 -2.88 -2.63 -56.45
N LYS A 5 -1.60 -2.35 -56.29
CA LYS A 5 -0.57 -3.11 -55.55
C LYS A 5 -0.92 -3.39 -54.08
N LYS A 6 -0.53 -4.59 -53.61
CA LYS A 6 -0.31 -4.94 -52.20
C LYS A 6 0.61 -3.90 -51.56
N ALA A 7 0.08 -3.02 -50.72
CA ALA A 7 0.88 -2.24 -49.78
C ALA A 7 1.07 -3.08 -48.51
N LYS A 8 2.25 -3.67 -48.41
CA LYS A 8 2.79 -4.35 -47.24
C LYS A 8 3.03 -3.28 -46.16
N GLY A 9 1.96 -2.83 -45.50
CA GLY A 9 2.03 -2.00 -44.32
C GLY A 9 2.50 -2.86 -43.15
N ASN A 10 3.58 -2.43 -42.51
CA ASN A 10 4.29 -3.16 -41.45
C ASN A 10 3.33 -3.81 -40.45
N LYS A 11 3.45 -5.13 -40.26
CA LYS A 11 3.02 -5.78 -39.02
C LYS A 11 3.92 -5.21 -37.92
N VAL A 12 3.52 -4.09 -37.35
CA VAL A 12 4.05 -3.64 -36.06
C VAL A 12 3.59 -4.70 -35.07
N ALA A 13 4.57 -5.46 -34.54
CA ALA A 13 4.28 -6.38 -33.46
C ALA A 13 3.61 -5.58 -32.32
N PRO A 14 2.51 -6.06 -31.73
CA PRO A 14 2.00 -5.43 -30.52
C PRO A 14 3.15 -5.36 -29.50
N ALA A 15 3.34 -4.20 -28.89
CA ALA A 15 4.34 -4.01 -27.85
C ALA A 15 4.22 -5.16 -26.84
N PRO A 16 5.35 -5.71 -26.33
CA PRO A 16 5.29 -6.77 -25.35
C PRO A 16 4.41 -6.26 -24.21
N ALA A 17 3.26 -6.92 -24.03
CA ALA A 17 2.33 -6.57 -22.97
C ALA A 17 3.17 -6.45 -21.70
N GLU A 18 3.06 -5.30 -21.02
CA GLU A 18 3.57 -5.14 -19.66
C GLU A 18 3.26 -6.45 -18.96
N VAL A 19 4.31 -7.17 -18.59
CA VAL A 19 4.22 -8.40 -17.84
C VAL A 19 3.47 -7.97 -16.59
N LYS A 20 2.15 -8.15 -16.59
CA LYS A 20 1.34 -8.14 -15.39
C LYS A 20 2.06 -9.14 -14.54
N LYS A 21 2.85 -8.63 -13.58
CA LYS A 21 3.43 -9.40 -12.50
C LYS A 21 2.30 -10.33 -12.12
N GLN A 22 2.46 -11.61 -12.46
CA GLN A 22 1.50 -12.59 -12.00
C GLN A 22 1.57 -12.42 -10.50
N GLU A 23 0.51 -11.84 -9.92
CA GLU A 23 0.36 -11.84 -8.48
C GLU A 23 0.47 -13.30 -8.13
N ALA A 24 1.60 -13.67 -7.55
CA ALA A 24 1.85 -15.02 -7.13
C ALA A 24 0.65 -15.36 -6.27
N LYS A 25 -0.20 -16.26 -6.77
CA LYS A 25 -1.36 -16.74 -6.04
C LYS A 25 -0.78 -17.39 -4.81
N LYS A 26 -0.73 -16.65 -3.70
CA LYS A 26 -0.31 -17.17 -2.41
C LYS A 26 -1.23 -18.36 -2.18
N VAL A 27 -0.64 -19.54 -2.14
CA VAL A 27 -1.33 -20.77 -1.76
C VAL A 27 -1.85 -20.52 -0.34
N VAL A 28 -3.11 -20.11 -0.22
CA VAL A 28 -3.74 -19.88 1.07
C VAL A 28 -4.00 -21.26 1.64
N ASN A 29 -3.20 -21.64 2.64
CA ASN A 29 -3.39 -22.89 3.34
C ASN A 29 -4.83 -22.91 3.91
N PRO A 30 -5.67 -23.89 3.56
CA PRO A 30 -7.09 -23.92 3.96
C PRO A 30 -7.30 -23.97 5.48
N LEU A 31 -6.27 -24.34 6.24
CA LEU A 31 -6.28 -24.28 7.71
C LEU A 31 -6.26 -22.84 8.25
N PHE A 32 -5.77 -21.86 7.48
CA PHE A 32 -5.70 -20.47 7.89
C PHE A 32 -6.84 -19.64 7.30
N LYS A 33 -7.83 -19.31 8.14
CA LYS A 33 -8.86 -18.32 7.83
C LYS A 33 -8.35 -16.91 8.13
N LYS A 34 -8.65 -15.93 7.26
CA LYS A 34 -8.41 -14.50 7.53
C LYS A 34 -9.33 -14.05 8.67
N ARG A 35 -8.75 -13.54 9.76
CA ARG A 35 -9.50 -12.96 10.89
C ARG A 35 -9.35 -11.44 10.87
N GLN A 36 -10.25 -10.77 10.16
CA GLN A 36 -10.31 -9.30 10.19
C GLN A 36 -10.94 -8.86 11.51
N LYS A 37 -10.28 -7.94 12.22
CA LYS A 37 -10.81 -7.32 13.45
C LYS A 37 -11.43 -5.98 13.09
N ASN A 38 -12.50 -5.61 13.79
CA ASN A 38 -13.20 -4.35 13.60
C ASN A 38 -12.96 -3.42 14.79
N PHE A 39 -12.26 -2.31 14.55
CA PHE A 39 -11.80 -1.37 15.59
C PHE A 39 -12.65 -0.09 15.66
N VAL A 40 -13.91 -0.15 15.20
CA VAL A 40 -14.88 0.94 15.41
C VAL A 40 -15.26 0.99 16.90
N ILE A 41 -15.87 2.10 17.32
CA ILE A 41 -16.31 2.35 18.68
C ILE A 41 -17.11 1.16 19.23
N ARG A 42 -16.75 0.69 20.45
CA ARG A 42 -17.38 -0.42 21.20
C ARG A 42 -17.24 -1.83 20.60
N GLN A 43 -16.37 -2.05 19.63
CA GLN A 43 -16.14 -3.38 19.05
C GLN A 43 -14.85 -4.02 19.61
N ASP A 44 -13.96 -4.51 18.75
CA ASP A 44 -12.73 -5.15 19.19
C ASP A 44 -11.83 -4.16 19.96
N ILE A 45 -10.99 -4.71 20.83
CA ILE A 45 -10.01 -3.93 21.60
C ILE A 45 -9.11 -3.14 20.65
N GLN A 46 -8.99 -1.83 20.90
CA GLN A 46 -8.17 -0.94 20.09
C GLN A 46 -6.70 -1.39 20.07
N PRO A 47 -6.02 -1.28 18.92
CA PRO A 47 -4.60 -1.59 18.84
C PRO A 47 -3.78 -0.58 19.65
N LYS A 48 -2.58 -0.99 20.06
CA LYS A 48 -1.58 -0.06 20.61
C LYS A 48 -1.19 0.92 19.49
N ARG A 49 -1.39 2.21 19.73
CA ARG A 49 -0.96 3.30 18.85
C ARG A 49 0.00 4.21 19.59
N ASP A 50 0.68 5.06 18.84
CA ASP A 50 1.48 6.12 19.45
C ASP A 50 0.58 7.10 20.24
N LEU A 51 0.92 7.30 21.51
CA LEU A 51 0.24 8.20 22.43
C LEU A 51 1.13 9.37 22.85
N THR A 52 2.32 9.53 22.28
CA THR A 52 3.27 10.62 22.59
C THR A 52 2.58 11.99 22.69
N ARG A 53 1.63 12.29 21.79
CA ARG A 53 0.90 13.57 21.80
C ARG A 53 -0.14 13.73 22.91
N PHE A 54 -0.62 12.62 23.46
CA PHE A 54 -1.71 12.59 24.45
C PHE A 54 -1.23 12.22 25.85
N VAL A 55 0.04 11.80 25.97
CA VAL A 55 0.68 11.55 27.26
C VAL A 55 1.01 12.88 27.92
N LYS A 56 0.69 12.97 29.21
CA LYS A 56 1.14 14.08 30.04
C LYS A 56 2.65 13.97 30.20
N TRP A 57 3.40 14.81 29.49
CA TRP A 57 4.85 14.87 29.61
C TRP A 57 5.28 15.52 30.93
N PRO A 58 6.45 15.13 31.47
CA PRO A 58 7.05 15.84 32.57
C PRO A 58 7.30 17.31 32.16
N PRO A 59 7.10 18.28 33.08
CA PRO A 59 7.17 19.71 32.75
C PRO A 59 8.54 20.14 32.19
N LEU A 60 9.63 19.45 32.59
CA LEU A 60 10.98 19.71 32.09
C LEU A 60 11.12 19.45 30.57
N HIS A 61 10.47 18.42 30.05
CA HIS A 61 10.53 18.05 28.63
C HIS A 61 9.67 18.95 27.74
N LEU A 62 8.51 19.42 28.24
CA LEU A 62 7.69 20.43 27.57
C LEU A 62 8.46 21.76 27.42
N ALA A 63 9.22 22.15 28.44
CA ALA A 63 10.06 23.33 28.39
C ALA A 63 11.22 23.20 27.38
N ALA A 64 11.75 22.00 27.17
CA ALA A 64 12.78 21.72 26.16
C ALA A 64 12.23 21.75 24.72
N ALA A 65 11.02 21.19 24.50
CA ALA A 65 10.34 21.22 23.21
C ALA A 65 9.96 22.64 22.78
N ALA A 66 9.58 23.52 23.73
CA ALA A 66 9.35 24.94 23.47
C ALA A 66 10.64 25.75 23.24
N LYS A 67 11.80 25.20 23.61
CA LYS A 67 13.11 25.86 23.48
C LYS A 67 14.00 25.27 22.37
N GLY A 68 13.48 24.34 21.56
CA GLY A 68 14.22 23.81 20.41
C GLY A 68 15.47 23.00 20.75
N TYR A 69 15.56 22.47 21.98
CA TYR A 69 16.65 21.56 22.33
C TYR A 69 16.36 20.17 21.75
N SER A 70 17.11 19.81 20.72
CA SER A 70 17.18 18.42 20.22
C SER A 70 17.69 17.51 21.34
N LEU A 71 17.00 16.39 21.54
CA LEU A 71 17.60 15.20 22.14
C LEU A 71 18.56 14.54 21.14
#